data_AF-A0AAV6ZD07-F1
#
_entry.id   AF-A0AAV6ZD07-F1
#
_cell.length_a   1.000
_cell.length_b   1.000
_cell.length_c   1.000
_cell.angle_alpha   90.00
_cell.angle_beta   90.00
_cell.angle_gamma   90.00
#
_symmetry.space_group_name_H-M   'P 1'
#
loop_
_entity.id
_entity.type
_entity.pdbx_description
1 polymer ?
#
loop_
_entity_poly.entity_id
_entity_poly.type
_entity_poly.pdbx_seq_one_letter_code
_entity_poly.pdbx_strand_id
1 'polypeptide(L)'
;GTTWMIEILSLICRNGDVTWCREVPNFMRIPWLDVGGIGVKLVDEVHSPRFLASHLPIHCFPKSLFSSKAKIIYIARSPKDVLVSLYHYAHMSYLMKKPSSFDELMEDFLQGRVPFGSWFDHIKGWMQMKDKKNFLLVTYEDLKQDQRGTIKKICTFLENELEEQAVDLVLEHSSFNSMKKNNMSNNTMVPDYIMDTKNNQFMRKGIIGDWKNHFTQEQKEYMDSIYHEKMKAIDVKFSWD
;
A
#
# COMPACT_ATOMS: atom_id res chain seq x y z
N GLY A 1 0.31 -0.40 -2.76
CA GLY A 1 -0.14 0.95 -3.16
C GLY A 1 -0.38 1.85 -1.97
N THR A 2 0.36 1.70 -0.87
CA THR A 2 0.06 2.39 0.39
C THR A 2 0.19 3.90 0.28
N THR A 3 1.24 4.41 -0.36
CA THR A 3 1.41 5.85 -0.62
C THR A 3 0.24 6.44 -1.42
N TRP A 4 -0.32 5.69 -2.37
CA TRP A 4 -1.49 6.12 -3.13
C TRP A 4 -2.74 6.22 -2.24
N MET A 5 -2.95 5.23 -1.36
CA MET A 5 -4.02 5.27 -0.37
C MET A 5 -3.82 6.42 0.62
N ILE A 6 -2.60 6.69 1.07
CA ILE A 6 -2.29 7.83 1.96
C ILE A 6 -2.69 9.15 1.31
N GLU A 7 -2.39 9.31 0.02
CA GLU A 7 -2.78 10.50 -0.73
C GLU A 7 -4.30 10.64 -0.85
N ILE A 8 -4.98 9.57 -1.24
CA ILE A 8 -6.45 9.52 -1.36
C ILE A 8 -7.09 9.89 -0.02
N LEU A 9 -6.68 9.26 1.09
CA LEU A 9 -7.23 9.51 2.41
C LEU A 9 -6.98 10.94 2.89
N SER A 10 -5.81 11.50 2.60
CA SER A 10 -5.49 12.88 2.97
C SER A 10 -6.37 13.90 2.23
N LEU A 11 -6.62 13.68 0.93
CA LEU A 11 -7.50 14.50 0.13
C LEU A 11 -8.97 14.34 0.57
N ILE A 12 -9.42 13.12 0.85
CA ILE A 12 -10.77 12.86 1.37
C ILE A 12 -10.99 13.56 2.71
N CYS A 13 -10.02 13.49 3.63
CA CYS A 13 -10.10 14.13 4.95
C CYS A 13 -10.22 15.67 4.88
N ARG A 14 -9.85 16.26 3.74
CA ARG A 14 -9.83 17.71 3.53
C ARG A 14 -10.77 18.14 2.40
N ASN A 15 -11.77 17.31 2.05
CA ASN A 15 -12.76 17.61 1.01
C ASN A 15 -12.14 18.02 -0.33
N GLY A 16 -11.03 17.38 -0.71
CA GLY A 16 -10.28 17.68 -1.94
C GLY A 16 -9.27 18.82 -1.83
N ASP A 17 -9.17 19.52 -0.69
CA ASP A 17 -8.14 20.55 -0.48
C ASP A 17 -6.73 19.92 -0.48
N VAL A 18 -5.92 20.42 -1.41
CA VAL A 18 -4.57 19.96 -1.72
C VAL A 18 -3.50 20.55 -0.83
N THR A 19 -3.82 21.58 -0.04
CA THR A 19 -2.84 22.33 0.76
C THR A 19 -2.01 21.39 1.63
N TRP A 20 -2.68 20.49 2.36
CA TRP A 20 -2.00 19.51 3.21
C TRP A 20 -1.08 18.57 2.41
N CYS A 21 -1.53 18.12 1.23
CA CYS A 21 -0.74 17.26 0.35
C CYS A 21 0.42 17.98 -0.33
N ARG A 22 0.43 19.32 -0.42
CA ARG A 22 1.50 20.12 -1.02
C ARG A 22 2.52 20.64 -0.02
N GLU A 23 2.14 20.74 1.25
CA GLU A 23 2.98 21.35 2.29
C GLU A 23 3.58 20.33 3.27
N VAL A 24 2.91 19.19 3.47
CA VAL A 24 3.30 18.21 4.49
C VAL A 24 3.64 16.85 3.86
N PRO A 25 4.84 16.27 4.12
CA PRO A 25 5.21 14.97 3.61
C PRO A 25 4.21 13.87 4.00
N ASN A 26 3.98 12.91 3.10
CA ASN A 26 3.00 11.84 3.28
C ASN A 26 3.16 11.07 4.62
N PHE A 27 4.40 10.84 5.06
CA PHE A 27 4.75 10.10 6.27
C PHE A 27 4.58 10.92 7.55
N MET A 28 4.38 12.25 7.44
CA MET A 28 3.96 13.11 8.54
C MET A 28 2.43 13.27 8.57
N ARG A 29 1.76 13.23 7.41
CA ARG A 29 0.30 13.30 7.33
C ARG A 29 -0.37 12.06 7.91
N ILE A 30 0.13 10.89 7.52
CA ILE A 30 -0.35 9.58 7.96
C ILE A 30 0.87 8.79 8.43
N PRO A 31 1.22 8.88 9.74
CA PRO A 31 2.42 8.23 10.26
C PRO A 31 2.39 6.72 10.16
N TRP A 32 3.59 6.16 9.99
CA TRP A 32 3.80 4.73 9.87
C TRP A 32 4.07 4.10 11.23
N LEU A 33 3.26 3.13 11.64
CA LEU A 33 3.42 2.43 12.91
C LEU A 33 4.70 1.59 12.98
N ASP A 34 5.25 1.21 11.82
CA ASP A 34 6.30 0.19 11.74
C ASP A 34 7.72 0.81 11.72
N VAL A 35 7.82 2.14 11.81
CA VAL A 35 9.10 2.88 11.83
C VAL A 35 9.66 2.98 13.25
N GLY A 36 9.42 1.96 14.08
CA GLY A 36 9.89 1.87 15.46
C GLY A 36 9.46 3.04 16.34
N GLY A 37 10.37 3.49 17.22
CA GLY A 37 10.08 4.54 18.21
C GLY A 37 9.68 5.91 17.64
N ILE A 38 10.01 6.18 16.37
CA ILE A 38 9.58 7.42 15.68
C ILE A 38 8.09 7.35 15.34
N GLY A 39 7.63 6.20 14.83
CA GLY A 39 6.22 5.99 14.48
C GLY A 39 5.30 6.20 15.68
N VAL A 40 5.68 5.65 16.85
CA VAL A 40 4.91 5.80 18.10
C VAL A 40 4.82 7.27 18.54
N LYS A 41 5.92 8.01 18.48
CA LYS A 41 5.91 9.44 18.86
C LYS A 41 5.03 10.28 17.94
N LEU A 42 5.11 10.04 16.63
CA LEU A 42 4.29 10.75 15.65
C LEU A 42 2.80 10.47 15.84
N VAL A 43 2.41 9.27 16.27
CA VAL A 43 0.99 8.92 16.56
C VAL A 43 0.38 9.80 17.64
N ASP A 44 1.18 10.20 18.65
CA ASP A 44 0.74 11.08 19.73
C ASP A 44 0.58 12.54 19.29
N GLU A 45 1.26 12.94 18.20
CA GLU A 45 1.20 14.29 17.63
C GLU A 45 0.03 14.48 16.64
N VAL A 46 -0.54 13.40 16.09
CA VAL A 46 -1.66 13.52 15.14
C VAL A 46 -2.99 13.70 15.86
N HIS A 47 -3.71 14.77 15.53
CA HIS A 47 -5.05 15.03 16.04
C HIS A 47 -6.14 14.17 15.38
N SER A 48 -7.28 14.02 16.04
CA SER A 48 -8.41 13.28 15.49
C SER A 48 -9.10 14.05 14.34
N PRO A 49 -9.65 13.36 13.32
CA PRO A 49 -9.58 11.91 13.10
C PRO A 49 -8.17 11.46 12.67
N ARG A 50 -7.62 10.46 13.36
CA ARG A 50 -6.26 9.96 13.12
C ARG A 50 -6.27 8.91 12.01
N PHE A 51 -5.40 9.10 11.02
CA PHE A 51 -5.08 8.08 10.03
C PHE A 51 -3.67 7.56 10.31
N LEU A 52 -3.51 6.25 10.30
CA LEU A 52 -2.23 5.57 10.56
C LEU A 52 -1.96 4.56 9.44
N ALA A 53 -0.70 4.41 9.05
CA ALA A 53 -0.26 3.45 8.04
C ALA A 53 0.56 2.33 8.69
N SER A 54 0.44 1.12 8.15
CA SER A 54 1.23 -0.03 8.58
C SER A 54 1.25 -1.12 7.50
N HIS A 55 2.34 -1.86 7.47
CA HIS A 55 2.63 -3.09 6.74
C HIS A 55 2.73 -4.29 7.67
N LEU A 56 2.42 -4.16 8.97
CA LEU A 56 2.48 -5.27 9.90
C LEU A 56 1.44 -6.35 9.56
N PRO A 57 1.79 -7.63 9.72
CA PRO A 57 0.82 -8.70 9.63
C PRO A 57 -0.17 -8.61 10.80
N ILE A 58 -1.39 -9.13 10.60
CA ILE A 58 -2.50 -9.01 11.55
C ILE A 58 -2.13 -9.40 13.00
N HIS A 59 -1.29 -10.42 13.18
CA HIS A 59 -0.93 -10.95 14.50
C HIS A 59 0.03 -10.04 15.29
N CYS A 60 0.63 -9.03 14.65
CA CYS A 60 1.48 -8.03 15.32
C CYS A 60 0.66 -6.89 15.95
N PHE A 61 -0.63 -6.78 15.65
CA PHE A 61 -1.48 -5.74 16.23
C PHE A 61 -2.00 -6.14 17.61
N PRO A 62 -2.16 -5.19 18.54
CA PRO A 62 -2.74 -5.46 19.85
C PRO A 62 -4.20 -5.92 19.71
N LYS A 63 -4.61 -6.87 20.55
CA LYS A 63 -5.98 -7.41 20.54
C LYS A 63 -7.06 -6.33 20.66
N SER A 64 -6.74 -5.22 21.35
CA SER A 64 -7.63 -4.06 21.52
C SER A 64 -8.04 -3.41 20.19
N LEU A 65 -7.22 -3.49 19.14
CA LEU A 65 -7.59 -2.98 17.81
C LEU A 65 -8.84 -3.68 17.28
N PHE A 66 -8.89 -5.01 17.39
CA PHE A 66 -9.96 -5.83 16.83
C PHE A 66 -11.29 -5.73 17.60
N SER A 67 -11.25 -5.25 18.84
CA SER A 67 -12.43 -4.92 19.64
C SER A 67 -12.82 -3.43 19.58
N SER A 68 -12.02 -2.60 18.89
CA SER A 68 -12.25 -1.15 18.81
C SER A 68 -13.23 -0.78 17.68
N LYS A 69 -13.60 0.51 17.62
CA LYS A 69 -14.35 1.10 16.50
C LYS A 69 -13.44 1.58 15.35
N ALA A 70 -12.13 1.35 15.43
CA ALA A 70 -11.20 1.78 14.39
C ALA A 70 -11.56 1.10 13.06
N LYS A 71 -11.57 1.89 11.99
CA LYS A 71 -11.77 1.42 10.62
C LYS A 71 -10.43 1.00 10.03
N ILE A 72 -10.41 -0.15 9.36
CA ILE A 72 -9.21 -0.72 8.74
C ILE A 72 -9.44 -0.79 7.23
N ILE A 73 -8.61 -0.08 6.46
CA ILE A 73 -8.57 -0.21 5.01
C ILE A 73 -7.33 -1.04 4.66
N TYR A 74 -7.54 -2.24 4.13
CA TYR A 74 -6.47 -3.12 3.72
C TYR A 74 -6.28 -3.05 2.20
N ILE A 75 -5.10 -2.58 1.77
CA ILE A 75 -4.75 -2.52 0.36
C ILE A 75 -3.94 -3.76 -0.06
N ALA A 76 -4.50 -4.55 -0.98
CA ALA A 76 -3.84 -5.72 -1.55
C ALA A 76 -3.43 -5.49 -3.01
N ARG A 77 -2.56 -6.34 -3.55
CA ARG A 77 -2.10 -6.27 -4.94
C ARG A 77 -1.59 -7.64 -5.38
N SER A 78 -1.69 -7.95 -6.68
CA SER A 78 -1.12 -9.17 -7.27
C SER A 78 0.31 -9.45 -6.78
N PRO A 79 0.62 -10.68 -6.32
CA PRO A 79 1.94 -11.02 -5.78
C PRO A 79 3.06 -10.85 -6.81
N LYS A 80 2.75 -11.06 -8.09
CA LYS A 80 3.71 -10.89 -9.19
C LYS A 80 4.18 -9.44 -9.33
N ASP A 81 3.24 -8.50 -9.32
CA ASP A 81 3.55 -7.08 -9.38
C ASP A 81 4.15 -6.55 -8.08
N VAL A 82 3.77 -7.12 -6.93
CA VAL A 82 4.40 -6.82 -5.64
C VAL A 82 5.87 -7.22 -5.68
N LEU A 83 6.20 -8.42 -6.18
CA LEU A 83 7.57 -8.89 -6.30
C LEU A 83 8.42 -7.98 -7.20
N VAL A 84 7.92 -7.57 -8.37
CA VAL A 84 8.62 -6.59 -9.22
C VAL A 84 8.83 -5.28 -8.46
N SER A 85 7.80 -4.76 -7.80
CA SER A 85 7.93 -3.51 -7.04
C SER A 85 8.95 -3.63 -5.91
N LEU A 86 8.98 -4.76 -5.21
CA LEU A 86 9.90 -5.05 -4.12
C LEU A 86 11.34 -5.14 -4.63
N TYR A 87 11.56 -5.74 -5.80
CA TYR A 87 12.89 -5.81 -6.43
C TYR A 87 13.50 -4.43 -6.63
N HIS A 88 12.74 -3.50 -7.23
CA HIS A 88 13.20 -2.12 -7.41
C HIS A 88 13.34 -1.38 -6.08
N TYR A 89 12.43 -1.61 -5.12
CA TYR A 89 12.52 -1.01 -3.80
C TYR A 89 13.77 -1.44 -3.03
N ALA A 90 14.14 -2.73 -3.08
CA ALA A 90 15.34 -3.26 -2.43
C ALA A 90 16.65 -2.75 -3.05
N HIS A 91 16.61 -2.23 -4.28
CA HIS A 91 17.75 -1.55 -4.91
C HIS A 91 17.90 -0.08 -4.51
N MET A 92 16.88 0.48 -3.87
CA MET A 92 16.78 1.90 -3.51
C MET A 92 16.80 2.11 -1.99
N SER A 93 16.26 1.18 -1.21
CA SER A 93 16.14 1.28 0.26
C SER A 93 17.36 0.68 0.96
N TYR A 94 18.10 1.51 1.71
CA TYR A 94 19.23 1.06 2.53
C TYR A 94 18.83 0.24 3.77
N LEU A 95 17.53 0.18 4.07
CA LEU A 95 16.97 -0.65 5.15
C LEU A 95 16.81 -2.13 4.76
N MET A 96 17.11 -2.49 3.51
CA MET A 96 16.96 -3.85 3.01
C MET A 96 18.28 -4.37 2.44
N LYS A 97 18.51 -5.69 2.60
CA LYS A 97 19.55 -6.37 1.83
C LYS A 97 19.19 -6.27 0.36
N LYS A 98 20.09 -5.71 -0.44
CA LYS A 98 19.97 -5.69 -1.90
C LYS A 98 20.07 -7.13 -2.42
N PRO A 99 19.08 -7.64 -3.17
CA PRO A 99 19.15 -8.97 -3.77
C PRO A 99 20.21 -8.98 -4.89
N SER A 100 20.90 -10.11 -5.05
CA SER A 100 21.89 -10.29 -6.12
C SER A 100 21.24 -10.53 -7.49
N SER A 101 20.02 -11.09 -7.50
CA SER A 101 19.24 -11.34 -8.71
C SER A 101 17.73 -11.31 -8.44
N PHE A 102 16.94 -11.26 -9.52
CA PHE A 102 15.48 -11.37 -9.41
C PHE A 102 15.06 -12.76 -8.88
N ASP A 103 15.79 -13.82 -9.25
CA ASP A 103 15.54 -15.19 -8.78
C ASP A 103 15.75 -15.33 -7.27
N GLU A 104 16.84 -14.77 -6.72
CA GLU A 104 17.09 -14.77 -5.27
C GLU A 104 15.92 -14.12 -4.54
N LEU A 105 15.48 -12.95 -5.02
CA LEU A 105 14.36 -12.26 -4.38
C LEU A 105 13.04 -13.02 -4.55
N MET A 106 12.79 -13.65 -5.70
CA MET A 106 11.59 -14.46 -5.90
C MET A 106 11.53 -15.59 -4.88
N GLU A 107 12.64 -16.32 -4.70
CA GLU A 107 12.71 -17.42 -3.74
C GLU A 107 12.52 -16.92 -2.30
N ASP A 108 13.18 -15.82 -1.92
CA ASP A 108 12.99 -15.21 -0.61
C ASP A 108 11.55 -14.72 -0.40
N PHE A 109 10.91 -14.14 -1.42
CA PHE A 109 9.53 -13.69 -1.36
C PHE A 109 8.56 -14.86 -1.17
N LEU A 110 8.73 -15.95 -1.93
CA LEU A 110 7.87 -17.14 -1.86
C LEU A 110 8.01 -17.88 -0.52
N GLN A 111 9.20 -17.86 0.07
CA GLN A 111 9.47 -18.43 1.39
C GLN A 111 9.18 -17.45 2.55
N GLY A 112 8.78 -16.22 2.26
CA GLY A 112 8.49 -15.20 3.28
C GLY A 112 9.73 -14.66 4.01
N ARG A 113 10.92 -14.77 3.42
CA ARG A 113 12.19 -14.17 3.91
C ARG A 113 12.40 -12.73 3.44
N VAL A 114 11.32 -11.96 3.42
CA VAL A 114 11.33 -10.53 3.10
C VAL A 114 10.75 -9.74 4.28
N PRO A 115 10.99 -8.43 4.39
CA PRO A 115 10.34 -7.61 5.42
C PRO A 115 8.82 -7.84 5.44
N PHE A 116 8.26 -7.92 6.65
CA PHE A 116 6.84 -8.25 6.91
C PHE A 116 6.39 -9.68 6.56
N GLY A 117 7.31 -10.55 6.12
CA GLY A 117 7.10 -11.99 6.02
C GLY A 117 6.41 -12.47 4.75
N SER A 118 5.75 -13.62 4.86
CA SER A 118 5.04 -14.30 3.76
C SER A 118 3.87 -13.45 3.24
N TRP A 119 3.89 -13.09 1.95
CA TRP A 119 2.78 -12.39 1.29
C TRP A 119 1.46 -13.17 1.44
N PHE A 120 1.51 -14.50 1.30
CA PHE A 120 0.34 -15.36 1.39
C PHE A 120 -0.27 -15.34 2.79
N ASP A 121 0.55 -15.48 3.83
CA ASP A 121 0.07 -15.49 5.22
C ASP A 121 -0.37 -14.09 5.65
N HIS A 122 0.26 -13.05 5.11
CA HIS A 122 -0.15 -11.67 5.30
C HIS A 122 -1.56 -11.41 4.76
N ILE A 123 -1.84 -11.80 3.51
CA ILE A 123 -3.17 -11.66 2.91
C ILE A 123 -4.20 -12.50 3.69
N LYS A 124 -3.92 -13.81 3.88
CA LYS A 124 -4.84 -14.72 4.61
C LYS A 124 -5.14 -14.22 6.02
N GLY A 125 -4.14 -13.70 6.72
CA GLY A 125 -4.29 -13.13 8.06
C GLY A 125 -5.30 -11.99 8.07
N TRP A 126 -5.10 -10.99 7.22
CA TRP A 126 -6.02 -9.85 7.14
C TRP A 126 -7.40 -10.20 6.60
N MET A 127 -7.51 -11.20 5.72
CA MET A 127 -8.82 -11.65 5.20
C MET A 127 -9.70 -12.35 6.25
N GLN A 128 -9.19 -12.66 7.43
CA GLN A 128 -10.03 -13.07 8.57
C GLN A 128 -11.00 -11.96 9.01
N MET A 129 -10.73 -10.70 8.63
CA MET A 129 -11.56 -9.55 8.93
C MET A 129 -12.57 -9.22 7.80
N LYS A 130 -12.60 -9.97 6.69
CA LYS A 130 -13.34 -9.61 5.47
C LYS A 130 -14.83 -9.31 5.69
N ASP A 131 -15.46 -9.99 6.65
CA ASP A 131 -16.89 -9.86 6.95
C ASP A 131 -17.19 -8.84 8.06
N LYS A 132 -16.17 -8.14 8.58
CA LYS A 132 -16.31 -7.13 9.64
C LYS A 132 -16.70 -5.78 9.02
N LYS A 133 -17.70 -5.12 9.61
CA LYS A 133 -18.20 -3.81 9.14
C LYS A 133 -17.16 -2.69 9.15
N ASN A 134 -16.14 -2.79 10.01
CA ASN A 134 -15.05 -1.83 10.13
C ASN A 134 -13.79 -2.27 9.36
N PHE A 135 -13.92 -3.17 8.39
CA PHE A 135 -12.85 -3.61 7.51
C PHE A 135 -13.24 -3.40 6.04
N LEU A 136 -12.34 -2.81 5.27
CA LEU A 136 -12.51 -2.61 3.83
C LEU A 136 -11.30 -3.16 3.09
N LEU A 137 -11.53 -4.19 2.27
CA LEU A 137 -10.56 -4.61 1.25
C LEU A 137 -10.65 -3.69 0.03
N VAL A 138 -9.49 -3.20 -0.40
CA VAL A 138 -9.28 -2.51 -1.68
C VAL A 138 -8.10 -3.18 -2.37
N THR A 139 -8.23 -3.56 -3.64
CA THR A 139 -7.06 -3.99 -4.41
C THR A 139 -6.46 -2.80 -5.16
N TYR A 140 -5.16 -2.83 -5.42
CA TYR A 140 -4.50 -1.85 -6.27
C TYR A 140 -5.11 -1.86 -7.68
N GLU A 141 -5.55 -3.03 -8.12
CA GLU A 141 -6.22 -3.28 -9.38
C GLU A 141 -7.59 -2.58 -9.45
N ASP A 142 -8.41 -2.64 -8.39
CA ASP A 142 -9.68 -1.89 -8.30
C ASP A 142 -9.44 -0.38 -8.47
N LEU A 143 -8.47 0.16 -7.74
CA LEU A 143 -8.11 1.58 -7.82
C LEU A 143 -7.67 2.00 -9.24
N LYS A 144 -7.04 1.09 -9.98
CA LYS A 144 -6.56 1.36 -11.35
C LYS A 144 -7.65 1.18 -12.40
N GLN A 145 -8.60 0.26 -12.19
CA GLN A 145 -9.69 -0.04 -13.12
C GLN A 145 -10.85 0.94 -12.96
N ASP A 146 -11.25 1.25 -11.73
CA ASP A 146 -12.29 2.24 -11.42
C ASP A 146 -11.89 3.06 -10.18
N GLN A 147 -11.04 4.06 -10.41
CA GLN A 147 -10.58 4.93 -9.33
C GLN A 147 -11.72 5.72 -8.69
N ARG A 148 -12.69 6.22 -9.48
CA ARG A 148 -13.81 7.02 -8.96
C ARG A 148 -14.72 6.17 -8.08
N GLY A 149 -15.16 5.01 -8.58
CA GLY A 149 -16.02 4.11 -7.81
C GLY A 149 -15.32 3.62 -6.54
N THR A 150 -14.02 3.34 -6.61
CA THR A 150 -13.25 2.95 -5.42
C THR A 150 -13.12 4.09 -4.41
N ILE A 151 -12.89 5.34 -4.85
CA ILE A 151 -12.90 6.51 -3.95
C ILE A 151 -14.25 6.67 -3.27
N LYS A 152 -15.36 6.59 -4.02
CA LYS A 152 -16.72 6.66 -3.44
C LYS A 152 -16.96 5.54 -2.42
N LYS A 153 -16.54 4.31 -2.72
CA LYS A 153 -16.60 3.19 -1.77
C LYS A 153 -15.83 3.48 -0.47
N ILE A 154 -14.65 4.11 -0.57
CA ILE A 154 -13.86 4.53 0.59
C ILE A 154 -14.60 5.64 1.37
N CYS A 155 -15.16 6.65 0.70
CA CYS A 155 -15.95 7.71 1.34
C CYS A 155 -17.13 7.15 2.14
N THR A 156 -17.92 6.26 1.53
CA THR A 156 -19.03 5.57 2.20
C THR A 156 -18.56 4.77 3.41
N PHE A 157 -17.47 4.00 3.25
CA PHE A 157 -16.89 3.23 4.36
C PHE A 157 -16.41 4.13 5.50
N LEU A 158 -15.84 5.29 5.20
CA LEU A 158 -15.40 6.28 6.18
C LEU A 158 -16.56 7.08 6.80
N GLU A 159 -17.78 6.99 6.25
CA GLU A 159 -18.93 7.85 6.59
C GLU A 159 -18.59 9.34 6.35
N ASN A 160 -17.83 9.61 5.29
CA ASN A 160 -17.44 10.95 4.85
C ASN A 160 -17.72 11.10 3.36
N GLU A 161 -18.99 11.29 3.01
CA GLU A 161 -19.42 11.49 1.63
C GLU A 161 -18.93 12.84 1.11
N LEU A 162 -18.36 12.83 -0.10
CA LEU A 162 -17.84 14.01 -0.76
C LEU A 162 -18.78 14.45 -1.87
N GLU A 163 -18.86 15.76 -2.09
CA GLU A 163 -19.48 16.31 -3.29
C GLU A 163 -18.69 15.91 -4.54
N GLU A 164 -19.35 15.82 -5.71
CA GLU A 164 -18.69 15.38 -6.94
C GLU A 164 -17.46 16.24 -7.30
N GLN A 165 -17.50 17.54 -7.04
CA GLN A 165 -16.35 18.44 -7.25
C GLN A 165 -15.15 18.05 -6.39
N ALA A 166 -15.37 17.68 -5.12
CA ALA A 166 -14.32 17.22 -4.23
C ALA A 166 -13.78 15.83 -4.67
N VAL A 167 -14.64 14.96 -5.18
CA VAL A 167 -14.22 13.68 -5.79
C VAL A 167 -13.32 13.92 -7.01
N ASP A 168 -13.64 14.90 -7.85
CA ASP A 168 -12.85 15.27 -9.02
C ASP A 168 -11.44 15.75 -8.62
N LEU A 169 -11.36 16.59 -7.58
CA LEU A 169 -10.08 17.02 -6.99
C LEU A 169 -9.27 15.85 -6.43
N VAL A 170 -9.93 14.92 -5.72
CA VAL A 170 -9.27 13.72 -5.20
C VAL A 170 -8.70 12.89 -6.36
N LEU A 171 -9.46 12.69 -7.44
CA LEU A 171 -9.02 11.95 -8.63
C LEU A 171 -7.80 12.60 -9.29
N GLU A 172 -7.86 13.91 -9.55
CA GLU A 172 -6.79 14.65 -10.20
C GLU A 172 -5.50 14.58 -9.37
N HIS A 173 -5.59 14.90 -8.08
CA HIS A 173 -4.41 15.06 -7.23
C HIS A 173 -3.86 13.74 -6.69
N SER A 174 -4.66 12.69 -6.62
CA SER A 174 -4.16 11.33 -6.37
C SER A 174 -3.74 10.58 -7.64
N SER A 175 -3.77 11.20 -8.83
CA SER A 175 -3.28 10.55 -10.04
C SER A 175 -1.77 10.27 -9.95
N PHE A 176 -1.31 9.19 -10.61
CA PHE A 176 0.11 8.81 -10.61
C PHE A 176 1.02 9.96 -11.07
N ASN A 177 0.63 10.68 -12.12
CA ASN A 177 1.41 11.79 -12.66
C ASN A 177 1.48 12.98 -11.71
N SER A 178 0.37 13.29 -11.03
CA SER A 178 0.32 14.37 -10.04
C SER A 178 1.20 14.04 -8.83
N MET A 179 0.99 12.86 -8.25
CA MET A 179 1.78 12.39 -7.10
C MET A 179 3.26 12.29 -7.41
N LYS A 180 3.64 11.81 -8.61
CA LYS A 180 5.06 11.66 -9.01
C LYS A 180 5.80 12.99 -9.06
N LYS A 181 5.11 14.08 -9.40
CA LYS A 181 5.66 15.44 -9.42
C LYS A 181 5.64 16.13 -8.06
N ASN A 182 4.85 15.64 -7.12
CA ASN A 182 4.73 16.20 -5.77
C ASN A 182 5.79 15.60 -4.83
N ASN A 183 6.77 16.42 -4.42
CA ASN A 183 7.83 16.00 -3.49
C ASN A 183 7.29 15.56 -2.12
N MET A 184 6.13 16.06 -1.70
CA MET A 184 5.46 15.64 -0.47
C MET A 184 4.80 14.25 -0.58
N SER A 185 4.65 13.71 -1.78
CA SER A 185 3.94 12.44 -2.03
C SER A 185 4.83 11.37 -2.65
N ASN A 186 5.86 11.74 -3.40
CA ASN A 186 6.73 10.81 -4.14
C ASN A 186 7.91 10.25 -3.32
N ASN A 187 7.97 10.53 -2.01
CA ASN A 187 9.03 10.13 -1.07
C ASN A 187 10.43 10.75 -1.28
N THR A 188 10.60 11.77 -2.11
CA THR A 188 11.91 12.47 -2.20
C THR A 188 12.27 13.26 -0.94
N MET A 189 11.32 13.46 -0.02
CA MET A 189 11.57 14.05 1.30
C MET A 189 12.10 13.05 2.34
N VAL A 190 12.14 11.74 2.00
CA VAL A 190 12.78 10.73 2.85
C VAL A 190 14.31 10.96 2.78
N PRO A 191 15.02 10.99 3.91
CA PRO A 191 16.47 11.22 3.91
C PRO A 191 17.24 10.22 3.05
N ASP A 192 18.25 10.70 2.32
CA ASP A 192 19.06 9.89 1.40
C ASP A 192 19.72 8.69 2.08
N TYR A 193 20.07 8.78 3.38
CA TYR A 193 20.67 7.67 4.12
C TYR A 193 19.67 6.52 4.41
N ILE A 194 18.38 6.74 4.19
CA ILE A 194 17.32 5.72 4.27
C ILE A 194 17.00 5.18 2.87
N MET A 195 16.91 6.07 1.88
CA MET A 195 16.43 5.73 0.54
C MET A 195 17.10 6.59 -0.54
N ASP A 196 17.73 5.95 -1.53
CA ASP A 196 18.36 6.62 -2.68
C ASP A 196 17.34 7.03 -3.74
N THR A 197 16.53 8.04 -3.41
CA THR A 197 15.50 8.57 -4.32
C THR A 197 16.05 9.41 -5.47
N LYS A 198 17.35 9.75 -5.43
CA LYS A 198 18.05 10.54 -6.46
C LYS A 198 18.37 9.70 -7.68
N ASN A 199 18.84 8.47 -7.48
CA ASN A 199 19.15 7.54 -8.59
C ASN A 199 17.97 6.64 -8.93
N ASN A 200 17.06 6.38 -7.99
CA ASN A 200 15.93 5.49 -8.18
C ASN A 200 14.61 6.16 -7.80
N GLN A 201 13.62 6.13 -8.70
CA GLN A 201 12.33 6.76 -8.44
C GLN A 201 11.42 5.81 -7.63
N PHE A 202 11.01 6.23 -6.42
CA PHE A 202 10.00 5.51 -5.62
C PHE A 202 8.69 5.34 -6.44
N MET A 203 8.21 6.43 -7.06
CA MET A 203 7.07 6.39 -7.98
C MET A 203 7.51 5.93 -9.38
N ARG A 204 7.71 4.61 -9.52
CA ARG A 204 8.31 3.98 -10.71
C ARG A 204 7.43 4.02 -11.96
N LYS A 205 6.46 3.09 -12.08
CA LYS A 205 5.57 2.96 -13.27
C LYS A 205 4.08 3.18 -13.02
N GLY A 206 3.54 2.77 -11.86
CA GLY A 206 2.12 2.99 -11.54
C GLY A 206 1.10 2.22 -12.42
N ILE A 207 1.48 1.04 -12.91
CA ILE A 207 0.68 0.19 -13.80
C ILE A 207 0.42 -1.18 -13.18
N ILE A 208 -0.63 -1.87 -13.66
CA ILE A 208 -0.87 -3.30 -13.42
C ILE A 208 -0.14 -4.11 -14.49
N GLY A 209 0.42 -5.26 -14.11
CA GLY A 209 0.94 -6.24 -15.05
C GLY A 209 2.36 -5.98 -15.53
N ASP A 210 3.12 -5.14 -14.81
CA ASP A 210 4.53 -4.92 -15.15
C ASP A 210 5.36 -6.19 -14.97
N TRP A 211 4.90 -7.14 -14.15
CA TRP A 211 5.48 -8.48 -14.04
C TRP A 211 5.70 -9.16 -15.40
N LYS A 212 4.90 -8.88 -16.42
CA LYS A 212 5.07 -9.43 -17.78
C LYS A 212 6.40 -9.02 -18.44
N ASN A 213 6.99 -7.91 -17.99
CA ASN A 213 8.27 -7.40 -18.50
C ASN A 213 9.48 -7.91 -17.70
N HIS A 214 9.24 -8.68 -16.62
CA HIS A 214 10.28 -9.09 -15.68
C HIS A 214 10.35 -10.61 -15.52
N PHE A 215 9.20 -11.28 -15.57
CA PHE A 215 9.12 -12.72 -15.39
C PHE A 215 9.46 -13.45 -16.69
N THR A 216 10.24 -14.52 -16.58
CA THR A 216 10.27 -15.58 -17.59
C THR A 216 8.96 -16.37 -17.54
N GLN A 217 8.67 -17.15 -18.59
CA GLN A 217 7.51 -18.03 -18.61
C GLN A 217 7.54 -19.04 -17.45
N GLU A 218 8.71 -19.64 -17.19
CA GLU A 218 8.92 -20.61 -16.10
C GLU A 218 8.67 -19.98 -14.72
N GLN A 219 9.22 -18.79 -14.46
CA GLN A 219 8.98 -18.05 -13.21
C GLN A 219 7.50 -17.71 -13.02
N LYS A 220 6.81 -17.36 -14.10
CA LYS A 220 5.37 -17.08 -14.08
C LYS A 220 4.60 -18.35 -13.68
N GLU A 221 4.90 -19.48 -14.30
CA GLU A 221 4.23 -20.76 -14.04
C GLU A 221 4.51 -21.25 -12.62
N TYR A 222 5.75 -21.09 -12.13
CA TYR A 222 6.12 -21.43 -10.77
C TYR A 222 5.36 -20.58 -9.73
N MET A 223 5.36 -19.25 -9.89
CA MET A 223 4.59 -18.34 -9.03
C MET A 223 3.10 -18.65 -9.07
N ASP A 224 2.53 -18.96 -10.24
CA ASP A 224 1.13 -19.34 -10.37
C ASP A 224 0.82 -20.63 -9.62
N SER A 225 1.63 -21.68 -9.79
CA SER A 225 1.44 -22.94 -9.08
C SER A 225 1.40 -22.74 -7.56
N ILE A 226 2.38 -22.02 -7.02
CA ILE A 226 2.45 -21.71 -5.59
C ILE A 226 1.27 -20.84 -5.14
N TYR A 227 0.86 -19.86 -5.94
CA TYR A 227 -0.29 -19.01 -5.65
C TYR A 227 -1.57 -19.84 -5.53
N HIS A 228 -1.88 -20.68 -6.52
CA HIS A 228 -3.04 -21.55 -6.49
C HIS A 228 -3.00 -22.49 -5.29
N GLU A 229 -1.86 -23.11 -5.00
CA GLU A 229 -1.71 -24.02 -3.87
C GLU A 229 -1.95 -23.32 -2.51
N LYS A 230 -1.30 -22.17 -2.29
CA LYS A 230 -1.34 -21.45 -1.01
C LYS A 230 -2.63 -20.67 -0.79
N MET A 231 -3.31 -20.27 -1.86
CA MET A 231 -4.51 -19.44 -1.80
C MET A 231 -5.82 -20.20 -2.04
N LYS A 232 -5.80 -21.49 -2.43
CA LYS A 232 -7.02 -22.29 -2.70
C LYS A 232 -8.09 -22.27 -1.61
N ALA A 233 -7.70 -22.08 -0.35
CA ALA A 233 -8.60 -22.11 0.81
C ALA A 233 -9.19 -20.73 1.15
N ILE A 234 -8.76 -19.66 0.47
CA ILE A 234 -9.28 -18.32 0.72
C ILE A 234 -10.56 -18.12 -0.08
N ASP A 235 -11.65 -17.80 0.62
CA ASP A 235 -12.93 -17.48 0.00
C ASP A 235 -13.01 -15.97 -0.31
N VAL A 236 -12.08 -15.49 -1.13
CA VAL A 236 -12.01 -14.09 -1.58
C VAL A 236 -11.59 -14.10 -3.04
N LYS A 237 -12.39 -13.47 -3.89
CA LYS A 237 -12.02 -13.21 -5.28
C LYS A 237 -11.27 -11.89 -5.36
N PHE A 238 -10.03 -11.92 -5.78
CA PHE A 238 -9.24 -10.70 -5.98
C PHE A 238 -9.34 -10.24 -7.43
N SER A 239 -9.18 -8.93 -7.65
CA SER A 239 -9.33 -8.31 -8.98
C SER A 239 -8.16 -8.59 -9.92
N TRP A 240 -7.13 -9.29 -9.45
CA TRP A 240 -6.01 -9.78 -10.26
C TRP A 240 -6.12 -11.26 -10.63
N ASP A 241 -7.13 -11.98 -10.10
CA ASP A 241 -7.40 -13.38 -10.44
C ASP A 241 -7.99 -13.52 -11.87
#